data_AF-A0A2V7FE65-F1
#
_entry.id   AF-A0A2V7FE65-F1
#
_cell.length_a   1.000
_cell.length_b   1.000
_cell.length_c   1.000
_cell.angle_alpha   90.00
_cell.angle_beta   90.00
_cell.angle_gamma   90.00
#
_symmetry.space_group_name_H-M   'P 1'
#
loop_
_entity.id
_entity.type
_entity.pdbx_description
1 polymer ?
#
loop_
_entity_poly.entity_id
_entity_poly.type
_entity_poly.pdbx_seq_one_letter_code
_entity_poly.pdbx_strand_id
1 'polypeptide(L)' 'MLLFWGMVIAGLVVGIRWLVMQGRASGNDSAMQILRERYARGDIRREEFEAKRRDLGPS' A
#
# COMPACT_ATOMS: atom_id res chain seq x y z
N MET A 1 18.16 -28.00 -17.65
CA MET A 1 18.31 -27.54 -16.25
C MET A 1 18.01 -26.05 -16.07
N LEU A 2 18.55 -25.17 -16.92
CA LEU A 2 18.33 -23.70 -16.88
C LEU A 2 16.88 -23.26 -17.13
N LEU A 3 16.15 -23.93 -18.03
CA LEU A 3 14.72 -23.66 -18.28
C LEU A 3 13.85 -23.86 -17.04
N PHE A 4 14.14 -24.90 -16.25
CA PHE A 4 13.44 -25.18 -15.00
C PHE A 4 13.69 -24.06 -13.97
N TRP A 5 14.94 -23.64 -13.82
CA TRP A 5 15.30 -22.51 -12.95
C TRP A 5 14.68 -21.19 -13.39
N GLY A 6 14.59 -20.92 -14.70
CA GLY A 6 13.91 -19.75 -15.23
C GLY A 6 12.43 -19.70 -14.83
N MET A 7 11.74 -20.84 -14.88
CA MET A 7 10.32 -20.93 -14.52
C MET A 7 10.10 -20.76 -13.00
N VAL A 8 10.99 -21.32 -12.17
CA VAL A 8 10.97 -21.13 -10.71
C VAL A 8 11.19 -19.66 -10.34
N ILE A 9 12.19 -19.01 -10.94
CA ILE A 9 12.48 -17.59 -10.67
C ILE A 9 11.33 -16.70 -11.14
N ALA A 10 10.75 -16.97 -12.32
CA ALA A 10 9.59 -16.23 -12.80
C ALA A 10 8.41 -16.33 -11.83
N GLY A 11 8.10 -17.53 -11.33
CA GLY A 11 7.05 -17.73 -10.33
C GLY A 11 7.31 -16.98 -9.02
N LEU A 12 8.55 -17.00 -8.52
CA LEU A 12 8.95 -16.28 -7.31
C LEU A 12 8.81 -14.76 -7.49
N VAL A 13 9.30 -14.22 -8.61
CA VAL A 13 9.25 -12.78 -8.91
C VAL A 13 7.79 -12.31 -9.04
N VAL A 14 6.93 -13.08 -9.71
CA VAL A 14 5.50 -12.77 -9.83
C VAL A 14 4.81 -12.82 -8.47
N GLY A 15 5.08 -13.85 -7.66
CA GLY A 15 4.51 -14.00 -6.32
C GLY A 15 4.88 -12.84 -5.39
N ILE A 16 6.17 -12.46 -5.35
CA ILE A 16 6.65 -11.31 -4.57
C ILE A 16 6.04 -10.01 -5.10
N ARG A 17 6.01 -9.80 -6.43
CA ARG A 17 5.42 -8.59 -7.03
C ARG A 17 3.94 -8.45 -6.66
N TRP A 18 3.20 -9.55 -6.65
CA TRP A 18 1.78 -9.56 -6.27
C TRP A 18 1.59 -9.26 -4.78
N LEU A 19 2.39 -9.87 -3.90
CA LEU A 19 2.41 -9.58 -2.46
C LEU A 19 2.74 -8.11 -2.15
N VAL A 20 3.76 -7.54 -2.81
CA VAL A 20 4.13 -6.13 -2.63
C VAL A 20 3.04 -5.19 -3.16
N MET A 21 2.40 -5.53 -4.29
CA MET A 21 1.32 -4.73 -4.86
C MET A 21 0.07 -4.76 -3.98
N GLN A 22 -0.27 -5.91 -3.38
CA GLN A 22 -1.35 -6.06 -2.43
C GLN A 22 -1.03 -5.37 -1.08
N GLY A 23 0.22 -5.45 -0.63
CA GLY A 23 0.72 -4.71 0.54
C GLY A 23 0.74 -3.19 0.34
N ARG A 24 0.94 -2.69 -0.89
CA ARG A 24 0.83 -1.25 -1.21
C ARG A 24 -0.62 -0.76 -1.24
N ALA A 25 -1.56 -1.58 -1.70
CA ALA A 25 -2.99 -1.28 -1.56
C ALA A 25 -3.38 -1.21 -0.06
N SER A 26 -2.88 -2.15 0.75
CA SER A 26 -3.04 -2.12 2.21
C SER A 26 -2.25 -0.99 2.90
N GLY A 27 -1.17 -0.51 2.28
CA GLY A 27 -0.42 0.67 2.74
C GLY A 27 -1.22 1.97 2.62
N ASN A 28 -2.11 2.06 1.62
CA ASN A 28 -3.08 3.15 1.53
C ASN A 28 -4.11 3.07 2.66
N ASP A 29 -4.64 1.86 2.94
CA ASP A 29 -5.54 1.62 4.07
C ASP A 29 -4.87 1.84 5.44
N SER A 30 -3.59 1.48 5.58
CA SER A 30 -2.80 1.73 6.79
C SER A 30 -2.50 3.21 6.97
N ALA A 31 -2.16 3.93 5.89
CA ALA A 31 -2.03 5.38 5.93
C ALA A 31 -3.35 6.05 6.31
N MET A 32 -4.48 5.59 5.76
CA MET A 32 -5.82 6.04 6.13
C MET A 32 -6.18 5.70 7.58
N GLN A 33 -5.85 4.51 8.07
CA GLN A 33 -6.06 4.10 9.47
C GLN A 33 -5.24 4.97 10.43
N ILE A 34 -3.95 5.17 10.15
CA ILE A 34 -3.06 6.02 10.97
C ILE A 34 -3.55 7.48 10.97
N LEU A 35 -4.06 7.97 9.83
CA LEU A 35 -4.60 9.33 9.72
C LEU A 35 -5.92 9.47 10.50
N ARG A 36 -6.81 8.47 10.41
CA ARG A 36 -8.10 8.44 11.13
C ARG A 36 -7.92 8.28 12.63
N GLU A 37 -6.94 7.51 13.08
CA GLU A 37 -6.63 7.32 14.49
C GLU A 37 -6.06 8.60 15.13
N ARG A 38 -5.20 9.34 14.42
CA ARG A 38 -4.74 10.66 14.89
C ARG A 38 -5.82 11.75 14.82
N TYR A 39 -6.73 11.68 13.85
CA TYR A 39 -7.91 12.55 13.82
C TYR A 39 -8.84 12.28 15.01
N ALA A 40 -9.09 11.02 15.36
CA ALA A 40 -9.89 10.65 16.53
C ALA A 40 -9.23 11.05 17.86
N ARG A 41 -7.89 11.08 17.89
CA ARG A 41 -7.09 11.59 19.01
C ARG A 41 -7.11 13.13 19.11
N GLY A 42 -7.53 13.84 18.06
CA GLY A 42 -7.57 15.30 17.99
C GLY A 42 -6.24 15.96 17.62
N ASP A 43 -5.19 15.17 17.32
CA ASP A 43 -3.86 15.65 16.97
C ASP A 43 -3.79 16.21 15.54
N ILE A 44 -4.73 15.84 14.66
CA ILE A 44 -4.77 16.28 13.26
C ILE A 44 -6.07 17.04 12.99
N ARG A 45 -5.93 18.26 12.44
CA ARG A 45 -7.06 19.07 11.98
C ARG A 45 -7.66 18.49 10.70
N ARG A 46 -8.98 18.60 10.58
CA ARG A 46 -9.81 18.05 9.49
C ARG A 46 -9.31 18.44 8.08
N GLU A 47 -8.69 19.61 7.96
CA GLU A 47 -8.09 20.15 6.72
C GLU A 47 -6.89 19.32 6.22
N GLU A 48 -6.00 18.85 7.10
CA GLU A 48 -4.87 18.00 6.71
C GLU A 48 -5.31 16.59 6.32
N PHE A 49 -6.39 16.11 6.93
CA PHE A 49 -7.00 14.82 6.60
C PHE A 49 -7.57 14.84 5.17
N GLU A 50 -8.24 15.92 4.79
CA GLU A 50 -8.81 16.09 3.46
C GLU A 50 -7.74 16.24 2.36
N ALA A 51 -6.66 16.99 2.65
CA ALA A 51 -5.55 17.15 1.72
C ALA A 51 -4.86 15.81 1.40
N LYS A 52 -4.54 15.01 2.42
CA LYS A 52 -3.89 13.70 2.22
C LYS A 52 -4.83 12.65 1.61
N ARG A 53 -6.13 12.68 1.91
CA ARG A 53 -7.11 11.80 1.24
C ARG A 53 -7.18 12.05 -0.26
N ARG A 54 -7.05 13.31 -0.67
CA ARG A 54 -7.14 13.72 -2.07
C ARG A 54 -5.86 13.39 -2.84
N ASP A 55 -4.71 13.43 -2.18
CA ASP A 55 -3.42 13.04 -2.75
C ASP A 55 -3.25 11.51 -2.90
N LEU A 56 -3.92 10.73 -2.05
CA LEU A 56 -3.93 9.26 -2.06
C LEU A 56 -5.07 8.65 -2.90
N GLY A 57 -5.95 9.47 -3.47
CA GLY A 57 -6.97 9.04 -4.42
C GLY A 57 -6.31 8.73 -5.77
N PRO A 58 -6.64 7.60 -6.42
CA PRO A 58 -5.94 7.16 -7.62
C PRO A 58 -6.15 8.20 -8.72
N SER A 59 -5.04 8.82 -9.13
CA SER A 59 -4.95 9.57 -10.39
C SER A 59 -4.62 8.60 -11.51
#